data_AF-A0A843WCD6-F1
#
_entry.id   AF-A0A843WCD6-F1
#
_cell.length_a   1.000
_cell.length_b   1.000
_cell.length_c   1.000
_cell.angle_alpha   90.00
_cell.angle_beta   90.00
_cell.angle_gamma   90.00
#
_symmetry.space_group_name_H-M   'P 1'
#
loop_
_entity.id
_entity.type
_entity.pdbx_description
1 polymer ?
#
loop_
_entity_poly.entity_id
_entity_poly.type
_entity_poly.pdbx_seq_one_letter_code
_entity_poly.pdbx_strand_id
1 'polypeptide(L)'
;MFPSVDADVNIICSGIFAGPMSAYGLVMGPKYDGVYLRSLLRRLLGETRLQKTLTDVVITAFDIKLLQPTIFTTYDAENDALKNPLLSDVCISTSAAPTYLPAHYFEVKKDGDEEGKHYHLIDGGIAANNPTMAAMSHVMKEIHAHNDNFFHMNTMDCKKFLVISLGTGSPKDEGRYTAQDAARWGAFGWLIGGGSTPLIDSCLQASSDMVDIHASILFKTLHCEENYLRIQDI
;
A
#
# COMPACT_ATOMS: atom_id res chain seq x y z
N MET A 1 -25.43 20.38 -13.88
CA MET A 1 -26.53 19.42 -14.13
C MET A 1 -25.86 18.06 -14.29
N PHE A 2 -25.76 17.30 -13.20
CA PHE A 2 -25.17 15.97 -13.22
C PHE A 2 -26.26 14.99 -13.70
N PRO A 3 -26.02 14.16 -14.72
CA PRO A 3 -26.96 13.09 -15.03
C PRO A 3 -26.86 12.02 -13.94
N SER A 4 -28.01 11.69 -13.36
CA SER A 4 -28.22 10.50 -12.54
C SER A 4 -27.87 9.27 -13.37
N VAL A 5 -26.84 8.54 -12.94
CA VAL A 5 -26.52 7.23 -13.51
C VAL A 5 -27.21 6.20 -12.63
N ASP A 6 -28.37 5.75 -13.07
CA ASP A 6 -28.94 4.47 -12.66
C ASP A 6 -27.97 3.38 -13.13
N ALA A 7 -27.06 3.00 -12.25
CA ALA A 7 -26.33 1.76 -12.40
C ALA A 7 -27.25 0.68 -11.84
N ASP A 8 -27.79 -0.16 -12.71
CA ASP A 8 -28.33 -1.47 -12.34
C ASP A 8 -27.19 -2.28 -11.72
N VAL A 9 -26.99 -2.07 -10.42
CA VAL A 9 -26.19 -2.94 -9.59
C VAL A 9 -26.99 -4.24 -9.53
N ASN A 10 -26.53 -5.26 -10.24
CA ASN A 10 -26.87 -6.63 -9.85
C ASN A 10 -26.18 -6.90 -8.51
N ILE A 11 -26.76 -6.34 -7.45
CA ILE A 11 -26.60 -6.82 -6.10
C ILE A 11 -27.26 -8.19 -6.15
N ILE A 12 -26.45 -9.24 -6.23
CA ILE A 12 -26.92 -10.54 -5.75
C ILE A 12 -27.10 -10.35 -4.26
N CYS A 13 -28.30 -9.90 -3.88
CA CYS A 13 -28.79 -9.87 -2.51
C CYS A 13 -29.03 -11.33 -2.12
N SER A 14 -27.96 -12.06 -1.79
CA SER A 14 -28.09 -13.14 -0.82
C SER A 14 -28.32 -12.48 0.53
N GLY A 15 -29.61 -12.39 0.89
CA GLY A 15 -30.07 -11.72 2.10
C GLY A 15 -29.39 -12.21 3.37
N ILE A 16 -29.32 -11.31 4.35
CA ILE A 16 -29.26 -11.52 5.81
C ILE A 16 -28.90 -12.95 6.23
N PHE A 17 -27.66 -13.37 5.96
CA PHE A 17 -26.92 -14.42 6.64
C PHE A 17 -25.47 -14.26 6.19
N ALA A 18 -24.69 -13.43 6.89
CA ALA A 18 -23.24 -13.54 6.84
C ALA A 18 -22.86 -14.85 7.54
N GLY A 19 -23.02 -15.97 6.83
CA GLY A 19 -22.54 -17.27 7.27
C GLY A 19 -21.01 -17.26 7.36
N PRO A 20 -20.41 -18.16 8.16
CA PRO A 20 -18.97 -18.28 8.24
C PRO A 20 -18.42 -18.43 6.83
N MET A 21 -17.39 -17.64 6.50
CA MET A 21 -16.71 -17.71 5.20
C MET A 21 -16.38 -19.18 4.94
N SER A 22 -17.08 -19.79 3.99
CA SER A 22 -16.93 -21.22 3.71
C SER A 22 -15.48 -21.44 3.31
N ALA A 23 -14.82 -22.42 3.93
CA ALA A 23 -13.45 -22.83 3.57
C ALA A 23 -13.31 -23.09 2.05
N TYR A 24 -14.41 -23.38 1.35
CA TYR A 24 -14.47 -23.56 -0.10
C TYR A 24 -14.25 -22.26 -0.90
N GLY A 25 -14.71 -21.11 -0.39
CA GLY A 25 -14.54 -19.79 -1.03
C GLY A 25 -13.13 -19.21 -0.90
N LEU A 26 -12.34 -19.70 0.07
CA LEU A 26 -10.92 -19.34 0.25
C LEU A 26 -9.97 -20.19 -0.60
N VAL A 27 -10.42 -21.34 -1.10
CA VAL A 27 -9.62 -22.23 -1.96
C VAL A 27 -9.71 -21.82 -3.43
N MET A 28 -10.76 -21.09 -3.82
CA MET A 28 -11.06 -20.72 -5.21
C MET A 28 -10.97 -19.20 -5.41
N GLY A 29 -9.75 -18.69 -5.60
CA GLY A 29 -9.50 -17.31 -6.02
C GLY A 29 -9.73 -16.24 -4.93
N PRO A 30 -9.53 -14.95 -5.28
CA PRO A 30 -9.76 -13.83 -4.36
C PRO A 30 -11.25 -13.59 -4.09
N LYS A 31 -11.57 -12.98 -2.94
CA LYS A 31 -12.95 -12.63 -2.52
C LYS A 31 -13.69 -11.77 -3.54
N TYR A 32 -12.98 -10.90 -4.25
CA TYR A 32 -13.52 -10.04 -5.31
C TYR A 32 -12.71 -10.25 -6.59
N ASP A 33 -13.39 -10.19 -7.75
CA ASP A 33 -12.75 -10.33 -9.08
C ASP A 33 -11.93 -9.10 -9.51
N GLY A 34 -12.09 -7.97 -8.80
CA GLY A 34 -11.44 -6.69 -9.10
C GLY A 34 -11.89 -5.99 -10.37
N VAL A 35 -12.86 -6.53 -11.13
CA VAL A 35 -13.30 -5.98 -12.43
C VAL A 35 -13.84 -4.57 -12.25
N TYR A 36 -14.73 -4.38 -11.27
CA TYR A 36 -15.32 -3.07 -10.98
C TYR A 36 -14.26 -2.04 -10.59
N LEU A 37 -13.38 -2.36 -9.62
CA LEU A 37 -12.31 -1.47 -9.16
C LEU A 37 -11.40 -1.04 -10.31
N ARG A 38 -10.96 -1.99 -11.15
CA ARG A 38 -10.11 -1.72 -12.31
C ARG A 38 -10.80 -0.81 -13.32
N SER A 39 -12.08 -1.07 -13.61
CA SER A 39 -12.87 -0.25 -14.52
C SER A 39 -13.05 1.19 -14.00
N LEU A 40 -13.30 1.32 -12.69
CA LEU A 40 -13.48 2.61 -12.03
C LEU A 40 -12.19 3.44 -12.07
N LEU A 41 -11.06 2.84 -11.69
CA LEU A 41 -9.76 3.52 -11.70
C LEU A 41 -9.34 3.93 -13.10
N ARG A 42 -9.50 3.06 -14.10
CA ARG A 42 -9.22 3.41 -15.51
C ARG A 42 -10.12 4.53 -16.02
N ARG A 43 -11.40 4.54 -15.64
CA ARG A 43 -12.32 5.62 -16.01
C ARG A 43 -11.97 6.96 -15.36
N LEU A 44 -11.58 6.94 -14.08
CA LEU A 44 -11.28 8.16 -13.32
C LEU A 44 -9.91 8.76 -13.68
N LEU A 45 -8.90 7.91 -13.87
CA LEU A 45 -7.52 8.33 -14.07
C LEU A 45 -7.12 8.40 -15.56
N GLY A 46 -7.88 7.73 -16.43
CA GLY A 46 -7.63 7.70 -17.87
C GLY A 46 -6.20 7.25 -18.19
N GLU A 47 -5.57 7.94 -19.14
CA GLU A 47 -4.20 7.69 -19.58
C GLU A 47 -3.15 8.47 -18.77
N THR A 48 -3.52 9.00 -17.60
CA THR A 48 -2.59 9.76 -16.75
C THR A 48 -1.47 8.85 -16.29
N ARG A 49 -0.22 9.25 -16.55
CA ARG A 49 0.98 8.53 -16.11
C ARG A 49 1.51 9.08 -14.80
N LEU A 50 2.30 8.28 -14.08
CA LEU A 50 2.86 8.64 -12.78
C LEU A 50 3.64 9.96 -12.80
N GLN A 51 4.43 10.23 -13.84
CA GLN A 51 5.15 11.51 -14.01
C GLN A 51 4.23 12.75 -14.13
N LYS A 52 2.91 12.57 -14.30
CA LYS A 52 1.94 13.65 -14.47
C LYS A 52 1.20 13.99 -13.17
N THR A 53 1.60 13.44 -12.02
CA THR A 53 1.05 13.85 -10.74
C THR A 53 1.37 15.32 -10.46
N LEU A 54 0.44 16.03 -9.80
CA LEU A 54 0.59 17.46 -9.51
C LEU A 54 1.59 17.76 -8.39
N THR A 55 1.86 16.75 -7.58
CA THR A 55 2.85 16.76 -6.49
C THR A 55 3.63 15.46 -6.52
N ASP A 56 4.74 15.42 -5.82
CA ASP A 56 5.48 14.19 -5.61
C ASP A 56 4.64 13.19 -4.83
N VAL A 57 4.55 11.97 -5.36
CA VAL A 57 3.90 10.85 -4.71
C VAL A 57 4.90 9.75 -4.42
N VAL A 58 4.63 8.98 -3.38
CA VAL A 58 5.35 7.76 -3.03
C VAL A 58 4.30 6.69 -2.75
N ILE A 59 4.16 5.73 -3.66
CA ILE A 59 3.14 4.69 -3.60
C ILE A 59 3.81 3.32 -3.57
N THR A 60 3.47 2.50 -2.59
CA THR A 60 4.09 1.18 -2.39
C THR A 60 3.26 0.07 -3.02
N ALA A 61 3.96 -0.96 -3.49
CA ALA A 61 3.43 -2.23 -3.94
C ALA A 61 4.47 -3.32 -3.60
N PHE A 62 4.11 -4.58 -3.71
CA PHE A 62 5.06 -5.69 -3.57
C PHE A 62 5.08 -6.55 -4.84
N ASP A 63 6.26 -6.74 -5.43
CA ASP A 63 6.41 -7.58 -6.62
C ASP A 63 6.62 -9.04 -6.21
N ILE A 64 5.65 -9.89 -6.55
CA ILE A 64 5.64 -11.30 -6.17
C ILE A 64 6.56 -12.17 -7.04
N LYS A 65 6.99 -11.68 -8.20
CA LYS A 65 7.95 -12.38 -9.05
C LYS A 65 9.38 -12.10 -8.59
N LEU A 66 9.67 -10.86 -8.18
CA LEU A 66 10.96 -10.44 -7.66
C LEU A 66 11.11 -10.65 -6.15
N LEU A 67 10.00 -10.86 -5.43
CA LEU A 67 9.92 -10.92 -3.97
C LEU A 67 10.52 -9.67 -3.30
N GLN A 68 10.20 -8.50 -3.85
CA GLN A 68 10.76 -7.23 -3.41
C GLN A 68 9.70 -6.11 -3.39
N PRO A 69 9.84 -5.12 -2.49
CA PRO A 69 9.00 -3.93 -2.54
C PRO A 69 9.24 -3.17 -3.85
N THR A 70 8.16 -2.73 -4.48
CA THR A 70 8.19 -1.77 -5.58
C THR A 70 7.64 -0.45 -5.06
N ILE A 71 8.45 0.61 -5.11
CA ILE A 71 8.03 1.95 -4.72
C ILE A 71 7.95 2.80 -5.97
N PHE A 72 6.74 3.26 -6.27
CA PHE A 72 6.44 4.17 -7.37
C PHE A 72 6.57 5.61 -6.87
N THR A 73 7.45 6.38 -7.49
CA THR A 73 7.59 7.80 -7.19
C THR A 73 7.54 8.66 -8.44
N THR A 74 7.08 9.91 -8.28
CA THR A 74 7.11 10.93 -9.33
C THR A 74 8.55 11.12 -9.82
N TYR A 75 9.49 11.31 -8.89
CA TYR A 75 10.92 11.42 -9.20
C TYR A 75 11.47 10.27 -10.06
N ASP A 76 11.22 9.02 -9.69
CA ASP A 76 11.72 7.87 -10.46
C ASP A 76 11.05 7.81 -11.86
N ALA A 77 9.78 8.23 -11.97
CA ALA A 77 9.03 8.27 -13.24
C ALA A 77 9.51 9.37 -14.20
N GLU A 78 9.98 10.50 -13.67
CA GLU A 78 10.56 11.59 -14.46
C GLU A 78 11.95 11.24 -15.00
N ASN A 79 12.69 10.41 -14.27
CA ASN A 79 14.08 10.05 -14.59
C ASN A 79 14.22 8.72 -15.36
N ASP A 80 13.21 7.84 -15.31
CA ASP A 80 13.22 6.54 -15.98
C ASP A 80 11.85 6.22 -16.59
N ALA A 81 11.77 6.21 -17.92
CA ALA A 81 10.55 5.91 -18.67
C ALA A 81 9.97 4.52 -18.34
N LEU A 82 10.80 3.54 -17.97
CA LEU A 82 10.34 2.20 -17.56
C LEU A 82 9.68 2.21 -16.17
N LYS A 83 9.90 3.26 -15.37
CA LYS A 83 9.28 3.48 -14.06
C LYS A 83 8.12 4.49 -14.11
N ASN A 84 7.62 4.79 -15.29
CA ASN A 84 6.53 5.73 -15.50
C ASN A 84 5.23 5.05 -16.00
N PRO A 85 4.62 4.15 -15.21
CA PRO A 85 3.39 3.46 -15.59
C PRO A 85 2.17 4.39 -15.64
N LEU A 86 1.04 3.86 -16.11
CA LEU A 86 -0.27 4.49 -15.88
C LEU A 86 -0.55 4.58 -14.38
N LEU A 87 -1.08 5.72 -13.93
CA LEU A 87 -1.43 5.93 -12.54
C LEU A 87 -2.55 4.96 -12.10
N SER A 88 -3.44 4.58 -13.02
CA SER A 88 -4.43 3.52 -12.75
C SER A 88 -3.79 2.18 -12.40
N ASP A 89 -2.69 1.81 -13.07
CA ASP A 89 -2.01 0.55 -12.78
C ASP A 89 -1.35 0.60 -11.40
N VAL A 90 -0.73 1.74 -11.04
CA VAL A 90 -0.17 1.96 -9.70
C VAL A 90 -1.26 1.86 -8.62
N CYS A 91 -2.41 2.50 -8.82
CA CYS A 91 -3.53 2.44 -7.89
C CYS A 91 -4.15 1.03 -7.78
N ILE A 92 -4.26 0.28 -8.88
CA ILE A 92 -4.74 -1.11 -8.83
C ILE A 92 -3.74 -1.97 -8.05
N SER A 93 -2.44 -1.82 -8.30
CA SER A 93 -1.39 -2.59 -7.64
C SER A 93 -1.34 -2.35 -6.14
N THR A 94 -1.31 -1.09 -5.70
CA THR A 94 -1.20 -0.76 -4.28
C THR A 94 -2.40 -1.25 -3.46
N SER A 95 -3.57 -1.42 -4.07
CA SER A 95 -4.79 -1.91 -3.42
C SER A 95 -5.04 -3.42 -3.59
N ALA A 96 -4.17 -4.16 -4.29
CA ALA A 96 -4.40 -5.57 -4.61
C ALA A 96 -4.11 -6.50 -3.42
N ALA A 97 -4.87 -6.36 -2.34
CA ALA A 97 -4.73 -7.11 -1.09
C ALA A 97 -4.86 -8.63 -1.33
N PRO A 98 -3.87 -9.45 -0.93
CA PRO A 98 -3.96 -10.91 -1.03
C PRO A 98 -5.24 -11.43 -0.35
N THR A 99 -5.85 -12.47 -0.95
CA THR A 99 -7.16 -13.04 -0.56
C THR A 99 -8.38 -12.16 -0.85
N TYR A 100 -8.22 -10.84 -1.04
CA TYR A 100 -9.32 -9.92 -1.33
C TYR A 100 -9.45 -9.58 -2.81
N LEU A 101 -8.34 -9.25 -3.46
CA LEU A 101 -8.29 -8.80 -4.85
C LEU A 101 -7.22 -9.59 -5.62
N PRO A 102 -7.40 -9.78 -6.94
CA PRO A 102 -6.39 -10.44 -7.77
C PRO A 102 -5.15 -9.56 -7.91
N ALA A 103 -3.98 -10.20 -7.94
CA ALA A 103 -2.71 -9.55 -8.28
C ALA A 103 -2.82 -8.79 -9.62
N HIS A 104 -2.03 -7.74 -9.76
CA HIS A 104 -2.03 -6.90 -10.95
C HIS A 104 -0.77 -7.09 -11.77
N TYR A 105 -0.97 -7.27 -13.08
CA TYR A 105 0.10 -7.37 -14.05
C TYR A 105 -0.04 -6.26 -15.10
N PHE A 106 1.08 -5.64 -15.43
CA PHE A 106 1.18 -4.73 -16.56
C PHE A 106 2.63 -4.62 -17.03
N GLU A 107 2.80 -4.01 -18.20
CA GLU A 107 4.08 -3.78 -18.85
C GLU A 107 4.28 -2.28 -19.09
N VAL A 108 5.49 -1.80 -18.86
CA VAL A 108 5.91 -0.46 -19.27
C VAL A 108 7.02 -0.61 -20.31
N LYS A 109 6.79 -0.07 -21.50
CA LYS A 109 7.76 -0.11 -22.60
C LYS A 109 8.39 1.26 -22.80
N LYS A 110 9.64 1.26 -23.23
CA LYS A 110 10.38 2.45 -23.66
C LYS A 110 10.68 2.32 -25.15
N ASP A 111 10.69 3.43 -25.87
CA ASP A 111 11.03 3.43 -27.29
C ASP A 111 12.40 2.80 -27.53
N GLY A 112 12.45 1.80 -28.41
CA GLY A 112 13.67 1.03 -28.71
C GLY A 112 14.02 -0.08 -27.72
N ASP A 113 13.20 -0.31 -26.69
CA ASP A 113 13.33 -1.43 -25.75
C ASP A 113 12.23 -2.47 -26.03
N GLU A 114 12.62 -3.60 -26.63
CA GLU A 114 11.68 -4.66 -27.01
C GLU A 114 11.19 -5.49 -25.81
N GLU A 115 11.99 -5.57 -24.73
CA GLU A 115 11.66 -6.37 -23.55
C GLU A 115 10.80 -5.57 -22.57
N GLY A 116 11.13 -4.28 -22.36
CA GLY A 116 10.41 -3.42 -21.44
C GLY A 116 10.47 -3.91 -19.99
N LYS A 117 9.61 -3.36 -19.12
CA LYS A 117 9.54 -3.71 -17.70
C LYS A 117 8.21 -4.33 -17.34
N HIS A 118 8.27 -5.53 -16.81
CA HIS A 118 7.13 -6.31 -16.34
C HIS A 118 6.93 -6.12 -14.85
N TYR A 119 5.69 -5.90 -14.44
CA TYR A 119 5.30 -5.71 -13.05
C TYR A 119 4.32 -6.79 -12.63
N HIS A 120 4.62 -7.51 -11.53
CA HIS A 120 3.76 -8.57 -10.98
C HIS A 120 3.40 -8.23 -9.54
N LEU A 121 2.40 -7.38 -9.35
CA LEU A 121 2.24 -6.63 -8.12
C LEU A 121 1.03 -7.05 -7.29
N ILE A 122 1.22 -7.02 -5.98
CA ILE A 122 0.17 -7.05 -4.95
C ILE A 122 0.27 -5.80 -4.07
N ASP A 123 -0.66 -5.70 -3.12
CA ASP A 123 -0.83 -4.59 -2.18
C ASP A 123 0.46 -4.06 -1.56
N GLY A 124 0.50 -2.73 -1.42
CA GLY A 124 1.60 -2.01 -0.81
C GLY A 124 1.75 -2.26 0.68
N GLY A 125 0.68 -2.64 1.39
CA GLY A 125 0.69 -2.96 2.80
C GLY A 125 1.60 -4.13 3.16
N ILE A 126 1.82 -5.07 2.24
CA ILE A 126 2.79 -6.16 2.40
C ILE A 126 4.23 -5.63 2.48
N ALA A 127 4.52 -4.53 1.79
CA ALA A 127 5.82 -3.87 1.82
C ALA A 127 5.93 -2.83 2.94
N ALA A 128 4.95 -1.94 3.05
CA ALA A 128 4.88 -0.87 4.02
C ALA A 128 3.43 -0.46 4.27
N ASN A 129 2.82 -1.03 5.31
CA ASN A 129 1.45 -0.69 5.73
C ASN A 129 1.34 0.74 6.30
N ASN A 130 2.45 1.28 6.80
CA ASN A 130 2.61 2.69 7.10
C ASN A 130 3.75 3.25 6.23
N PRO A 131 3.44 3.99 5.15
CA PRO A 131 4.45 4.44 4.19
C PRO A 131 5.27 5.63 4.68
N THR A 132 5.09 6.11 5.93
CA THR A 132 5.77 7.31 6.46
C THR A 132 7.28 7.25 6.26
N MET A 133 7.92 6.15 6.68
CA MET A 133 9.38 6.01 6.55
C MET A 133 9.80 5.84 5.09
N ALA A 134 9.00 5.16 4.26
CA ALA A 134 9.27 5.05 2.82
C ALA A 134 9.26 6.44 2.15
N ALA A 135 8.25 7.26 2.46
CA ALA A 135 8.14 8.61 1.95
C ALA A 135 9.32 9.49 2.40
N MET A 136 9.65 9.47 3.70
CA MET A 136 10.79 10.22 4.23
C MET A 136 12.12 9.80 3.57
N SER A 137 12.37 8.51 3.39
CA SER A 137 13.57 8.00 2.71
C SER A 137 13.64 8.44 1.25
N HIS A 138 12.51 8.48 0.54
CA HIS A 138 12.46 8.95 -0.85
C HIS A 138 12.71 10.46 -0.97
N VAL A 139 12.12 11.28 -0.10
CA VAL A 139 12.41 12.71 -0.05
C VAL A 139 13.89 12.95 0.23
N MET A 140 14.51 12.21 1.16
CA MET A 140 15.94 12.31 1.42
C MET A 140 16.80 11.91 0.21
N LYS A 141 16.44 10.82 -0.48
CA LYS A 141 17.12 10.36 -1.70
C LYS A 141 17.08 11.44 -2.79
N GLU A 142 15.93 12.07 -2.99
CA GLU A 142 15.74 13.10 -4.01
C GLU A 142 16.52 14.38 -3.71
N ILE A 143 16.47 14.85 -2.45
CA ILE A 143 17.26 15.98 -1.99
C ILE A 143 18.76 15.71 -2.20
N HIS A 144 19.21 14.49 -1.93
CA HIS A 144 20.60 14.09 -2.15
C HIS A 144 20.97 14.10 -3.65
N ALA A 145 20.11 13.60 -4.52
CA ALA A 145 20.37 13.53 -5.96
C ALA A 145 20.41 14.91 -6.65
N HIS A 146 19.70 15.92 -6.12
CA HIS A 146 19.67 17.27 -6.69
C HIS A 146 20.81 18.20 -6.24
N ASN A 147 21.69 17.74 -5.33
CA ASN A 147 22.76 18.58 -4.80
C ASN A 147 24.15 17.95 -4.96
N ASP A 148 24.92 18.42 -5.94
CA ASP A 148 26.33 17.99 -6.17
C ASP A 148 27.28 18.29 -4.98
N ASN A 149 26.91 19.23 -4.10
CA ASN A 149 27.73 19.67 -2.95
C ASN A 149 27.21 19.17 -1.58
N PHE A 150 26.40 18.11 -1.54
CA PHE A 150 25.74 17.67 -0.30
C PHE A 150 26.68 17.10 0.78
N PHE A 151 27.96 16.90 0.49
CA PHE A 151 28.94 16.55 1.53
C PHE A 151 29.12 17.68 2.59
N HIS A 152 28.63 18.90 2.33
CA HIS A 152 28.70 20.04 3.25
C HIS A 152 27.37 20.49 3.88
N MET A 153 26.23 19.82 3.60
CA MET A 153 25.09 19.89 4.51
C MET A 153 25.30 18.83 5.58
N ASN A 154 25.30 19.22 6.85
CA ASN A 154 25.25 18.29 7.97
C ASN A 154 24.16 17.25 7.69
N THR A 155 24.58 16.00 7.58
CA THR A 155 23.77 14.79 7.45
C THR A 155 22.42 14.90 8.15
N MET A 156 21.34 14.79 7.36
CA MET A 156 19.95 14.58 7.81
C MET A 156 19.36 15.65 8.74
N ASP A 157 19.02 16.82 8.20
CA ASP A 157 18.17 17.76 8.93
C ASP A 157 16.68 17.36 8.79
N CYS A 158 16.33 16.14 9.23
CA CYS A 158 14.93 15.70 9.36
C CYS A 158 14.12 16.67 10.24
N LYS A 159 14.79 17.56 10.99
CA LYS A 159 14.19 18.71 11.68
C LYS A 159 13.39 19.64 10.76
N LYS A 160 13.66 19.63 9.46
CA LYS A 160 12.91 20.42 8.46
C LYS A 160 11.69 19.68 7.92
N PHE A 161 11.57 18.39 8.17
CA PHE A 161 10.39 17.66 7.73
C PHE A 161 9.23 18.01 8.64
N LEU A 162 8.05 18.18 8.03
CA LEU A 162 6.76 18.22 8.70
C LEU A 162 5.97 17.05 8.15
N VAL A 163 5.60 16.10 9.01
CA VAL A 163 5.03 14.82 8.63
C VAL A 163 3.69 14.65 9.32
N ILE A 164 2.64 14.50 8.51
CA ILE A 164 1.31 14.12 8.98
C ILE A 164 1.06 12.69 8.50
N SER A 165 0.94 11.76 9.44
CA SER A 165 0.68 10.35 9.19
C SER A 165 -0.76 10.02 9.56
N LEU A 166 -1.54 9.54 8.60
CA LEU A 166 -2.96 9.22 8.80
C LEU A 166 -3.16 7.70 8.79
N GLY A 167 -3.80 7.19 9.82
CA GLY A 167 -4.18 5.80 9.96
C GLY A 167 -5.64 5.54 9.57
N THR A 168 -5.96 4.29 9.26
CA THR A 168 -7.31 3.84 8.87
C THR A 168 -8.11 3.21 10.01
N GLY A 169 -7.73 3.47 11.27
CA GLY A 169 -8.29 2.79 12.44
C GLY A 169 -7.55 1.49 12.78
N SER A 170 -7.50 1.15 14.06
CA SER A 170 -7.05 -0.16 14.55
C SER A 170 -8.26 -0.90 15.12
N PRO A 171 -8.35 -2.24 15.03
CA PRO A 171 -9.45 -2.98 15.63
C PRO A 171 -9.49 -2.78 17.15
N LYS A 172 -10.66 -2.43 17.72
CA LYS A 172 -10.94 -2.34 19.17
C LYS A 172 -10.97 -3.68 19.90
N ASP A 173 -10.27 -4.67 19.38
CA ASP A 173 -10.40 -6.07 19.77
C ASP A 173 -9.20 -6.49 20.63
N GLU A 174 -8.90 -5.69 21.66
CA GLU A 174 -7.91 -6.08 22.67
C GLU A 174 -8.31 -7.43 23.28
N GLY A 175 -7.42 -8.42 23.20
CA GLY A 175 -7.69 -9.78 23.67
C GLY A 175 -8.38 -10.71 22.67
N ARG A 176 -8.48 -10.32 21.39
CA ARG A 176 -9.08 -11.16 20.32
C ARG A 176 -8.50 -12.58 20.24
N TYR A 177 -7.20 -12.71 20.50
CA TYR A 177 -6.50 -13.99 20.50
C TYR A 177 -5.63 -14.12 21.75
N THR A 178 -5.64 -15.31 22.36
CA THR A 178 -4.73 -15.63 23.46
C THR A 178 -3.61 -16.56 23.01
N ALA A 179 -2.49 -16.55 23.73
CA ALA A 179 -1.41 -17.51 23.48
C ALA A 179 -1.88 -18.96 23.67
N GLN A 180 -2.81 -19.20 24.61
CA GLN A 180 -3.41 -20.52 24.83
C GLN A 180 -4.23 -21.00 23.63
N ASP A 181 -4.96 -20.10 22.97
CA ASP A 181 -5.71 -20.42 21.75
C ASP A 181 -4.75 -20.69 20.58
N ALA A 182 -3.80 -19.76 20.37
CA ALA A 182 -2.84 -19.83 19.28
C ALA A 182 -1.87 -21.02 19.38
N ALA A 183 -1.60 -21.53 20.59
CA ALA A 183 -0.78 -22.72 20.80
C ALA A 183 -1.37 -23.99 20.15
N ARG A 184 -2.68 -23.98 19.86
CA ARG A 184 -3.37 -25.08 19.18
C ARG A 184 -3.54 -24.84 17.67
N TRP A 185 -3.10 -23.69 17.16
CA TRP A 185 -3.27 -23.36 15.75
C TRP A 185 -2.23 -24.03 14.87
N GLY A 186 -2.71 -24.70 13.82
CA GLY A 186 -1.90 -25.03 12.64
C GLY A 186 -1.98 -23.91 11.59
N ALA A 187 -1.51 -24.19 10.36
CA ALA A 187 -1.54 -23.23 9.25
C ALA A 187 -2.93 -22.63 9.01
N PHE A 188 -3.99 -23.43 9.09
CA PHE A 188 -5.37 -22.94 8.95
C PHE A 188 -5.80 -21.99 10.07
N GLY A 189 -5.35 -22.19 11.30
CA GLY A 189 -5.67 -21.29 12.41
C GLY A 189 -5.00 -19.93 12.22
N TRP A 190 -3.75 -19.91 11.76
CA TRP A 190 -3.02 -18.67 11.48
C TRP A 190 -3.52 -17.92 10.24
N LEU A 191 -4.05 -18.63 9.25
CA LEU A 191 -4.53 -18.04 8.00
C LEU A 191 -6.04 -17.74 8.00
N ILE A 192 -6.85 -18.44 8.80
CA ILE A 192 -8.32 -18.38 8.74
C ILE A 192 -8.97 -18.44 10.16
N GLY A 193 -8.20 -18.19 11.22
CA GLY A 193 -8.69 -18.22 12.59
C GLY A 193 -9.80 -17.18 12.84
N GLY A 194 -10.94 -17.62 13.37
CA GLY A 194 -12.00 -16.73 13.84
C GLY A 194 -12.66 -15.84 12.76
N GLY A 195 -12.59 -16.23 11.49
CA GLY A 195 -13.14 -15.43 10.38
C GLY A 195 -12.26 -14.24 9.99
N SER A 196 -10.98 -14.26 10.35
CA SER A 196 -9.98 -13.26 10.00
C SER A 196 -8.68 -13.93 9.58
N THR A 197 -7.63 -13.14 9.33
CA THR A 197 -6.32 -13.60 8.88
C THR A 197 -5.26 -13.25 9.94
N PRO A 198 -5.23 -13.93 11.11
CA PRO A 198 -4.43 -13.52 12.26
C PRO A 198 -2.97 -13.19 11.94
N LEU A 199 -2.32 -13.99 11.09
CA LEU A 199 -0.93 -13.74 10.69
C LEU A 199 -0.78 -12.44 9.89
N ILE A 200 -1.62 -12.24 8.88
CA ILE A 200 -1.57 -11.06 8.01
C ILE A 200 -1.91 -9.82 8.82
N ASP A 201 -2.98 -9.87 9.61
CA ASP A 201 -3.44 -8.76 10.44
C ASP A 201 -2.35 -8.34 11.44
N SER A 202 -1.71 -9.33 12.10
CA SER A 202 -0.61 -9.07 13.04
C SER A 202 0.61 -8.46 12.35
N CYS A 203 1.00 -8.97 11.17
CA CYS A 203 2.13 -8.43 10.41
C CYS A 203 1.87 -6.99 9.93
N LEU A 204 0.68 -6.71 9.41
CA LEU A 204 0.30 -5.38 8.94
C LEU A 204 0.20 -4.38 10.09
N GLN A 205 -0.40 -4.78 11.22
CA GLN A 205 -0.47 -3.94 12.42
C GLN A 205 0.93 -3.67 12.97
N ALA A 206 1.75 -4.71 13.15
CA ALA A 206 3.13 -4.56 13.62
C ALA A 206 3.97 -3.68 12.70
N SER A 207 3.80 -3.80 11.37
CA SER A 207 4.46 -2.93 10.39
C SER A 207 4.08 -1.46 10.61
N SER A 208 2.80 -1.17 10.84
CA SER A 208 2.33 0.18 11.10
C SER A 208 2.87 0.76 12.41
N ASP A 209 2.80 -0.02 13.49
CA ASP A 209 3.22 0.38 14.84
C ASP A 209 4.74 0.62 14.91
N MET A 210 5.53 -0.27 14.30
CA MET A 210 6.99 -0.12 14.28
C MET A 210 7.42 1.15 13.54
N VAL A 211 6.75 1.50 12.43
CA VAL A 211 7.03 2.74 11.70
C VAL A 211 6.68 3.96 12.56
N ASP A 212 5.55 3.94 13.27
CA ASP A 212 5.14 5.03 14.16
C ASP A 212 6.11 5.22 15.34
N ILE A 213 6.53 4.12 15.98
CA ILE A 213 7.54 4.11 17.05
C ILE A 213 8.86 4.69 16.52
N HIS A 214 9.33 4.24 15.36
CA HIS A 214 10.58 4.71 14.77
C HIS A 214 10.54 6.19 14.40
N ALA A 215 9.45 6.65 13.77
CA ALA A 215 9.26 8.06 13.45
C ALA A 215 9.21 8.90 14.75
N SER A 216 8.44 8.49 15.73
CA SER A 216 8.33 9.20 17.02
C SER A 216 9.69 9.32 17.74
N ILE A 217 10.47 8.23 17.79
CA ILE A 217 11.82 8.25 18.38
C ILE A 217 12.75 9.18 17.57
N LEU A 218 12.71 9.11 16.25
CA LEU A 218 13.53 9.96 15.38
C LEU A 218 13.23 11.45 15.61
N PHE A 219 11.96 11.87 15.56
CA PHE A 219 11.60 13.28 15.74
C PHE A 219 11.86 13.76 17.17
N LYS A 220 11.71 12.90 18.18
CA LYS A 220 12.06 13.20 19.58
C LYS A 220 13.56 13.37 19.81
N THR A 221 14.38 12.47 19.26
CA THR A 221 15.85 12.55 19.39
C THR A 221 16.43 13.78 18.68
N LEU A 222 15.71 14.31 17.68
CA LEU A 222 16.07 15.53 16.97
C LEU A 222 15.51 16.82 17.60
N HIS A 223 14.77 16.72 18.71
CA HIS A 223 14.09 17.83 19.39
C HIS A 223 13.09 18.58 18.49
N CYS A 224 12.30 17.83 17.73
CA CYS A 224 11.26 18.34 16.84
C CYS A 224 10.01 17.44 16.88
N GLU A 225 9.54 17.06 18.07
CA GLU A 225 8.38 16.16 18.24
C GLU A 225 7.13 16.68 17.52
N GLU A 226 6.90 18.00 17.59
CA GLU A 226 5.76 18.69 16.98
C GLU A 226 5.70 18.58 15.45
N ASN A 227 6.82 18.20 14.82
CA ASN A 227 6.89 18.03 13.38
C ASN A 227 6.36 16.68 12.91
N TYR A 228 6.06 15.73 13.80
CA TYR A 228 5.45 14.45 13.48
C TYR A 228 4.09 14.31 14.15
N LEU A 229 3.03 14.33 13.36
CA LEU A 229 1.66 14.14 13.83
C LEU A 229 1.09 12.84 13.27
N ARG A 230 0.88 11.84 14.13
CA ARG A 230 0.11 10.63 13.82
C ARG A 230 -1.35 10.82 14.24
N ILE A 231 -2.27 10.69 13.30
CA ILE A 231 -3.71 10.64 13.55
C ILE A 231 -4.17 9.21 13.30
N GLN A 232 -4.54 8.52 14.38
CA GLN A 232 -4.94 7.11 14.37
C GLN A 232 -6.13 6.96 15.30
N ASP A 233 -7.25 6.47 14.77
CA ASP A 233 -8.39 6.08 15.61
C ASP A 233 -8.11 4.73 16.26
N ILE A 234 -8.35 4.66 17.56
CA ILE A 234 -8.22 3.47 18.41
C ILE A 234 -9.61 2.97 18.68
#